data_AF-A0A226I6B8-F1
#
_entry.id   AF-A0A226I6B8-F1
#
_cell.length_a   1.000
_cell.length_b   1.000
_cell.length_c   1.000
_cell.angle_alpha   90.00
_cell.angle_beta   90.00
_cell.angle_gamma   90.00
#
_symmetry.space_group_name_H-M   'P 1'
#
loop_
_entity.id
_entity.type
_entity.pdbx_description
1 polymer ?
#
loop_
_entity_poly.entity_id
_entity_poly.type
_entity_poly.pdbx_seq_one_letter_code
_entity_poly.pdbx_strand_id
1 'polypeptide(L)'
;MKTVNVFVVLMFFCIGFVHSQDIKPESQVFVNRFITNVKSDNKEALAAFVSYPLKREYPIQDIENKEEFLKRYSEVFDTVLKNEIIKSDPKKNWSDMGWRGLMLNQGSIWLDIDGNLTAVNYQSKFEIDLKKKLIAAQKKELDPSIAFFQTPICILETAKFRIRIDDLGKNNYRYVSWSINKKMTEKPDLILYGGNLVLEGSGGNHQYEFKKDKFVYECAIIVLGEKDSPPARLTIYQGEKVILSQDAKIVPR
;
A
#
# COMPACT_ATOMS: atom_id res chain seq x y z
N MET A 1 -13.75 -28.23 -50.73
CA MET A 1 -12.93 -27.12 -50.22
C MET A 1 -13.81 -26.31 -49.27
N LYS A 2 -13.58 -26.42 -47.96
CA LYS A 2 -14.38 -25.75 -46.93
C LYS A 2 -13.73 -24.41 -46.60
N THR A 3 -14.51 -23.34 -46.77
CA THR A 3 -14.12 -21.95 -46.46
C THR A 3 -13.96 -21.79 -44.95
N VAL A 4 -12.77 -21.38 -44.52
CA VAL A 4 -12.47 -21.03 -43.13
C VAL A 4 -12.81 -19.55 -42.97
N ASN A 5 -13.88 -19.25 -42.24
CA ASN A 5 -14.19 -17.89 -41.81
C ASN A 5 -13.23 -17.50 -40.69
N VAL A 6 -12.35 -16.54 -40.98
CA VAL A 6 -11.45 -15.91 -39.99
C VAL A 6 -12.28 -14.94 -39.15
N PHE A 7 -12.52 -15.29 -37.88
CA PHE A 7 -13.04 -14.35 -36.90
C PHE A 7 -11.90 -13.44 -36.42
N VAL A 8 -11.90 -12.18 -36.87
CA VAL A 8 -11.09 -11.12 -36.27
C VAL A 8 -11.77 -10.69 -34.98
N VAL A 9 -11.22 -11.09 -33.84
CA VAL A 9 -11.63 -10.56 -32.53
C VAL A 9 -10.90 -9.23 -32.33
N LEU A 10 -11.62 -8.13 -32.55
CA LEU A 10 -11.14 -6.78 -32.24
C LEU A 10 -11.28 -6.56 -30.72
N MET A 11 -10.20 -6.78 -29.98
CA MET A 11 -10.16 -6.51 -28.54
C MET A 11 -9.96 -5.01 -28.34
N PHE A 12 -11.04 -4.28 -28.06
CA PHE A 12 -10.98 -2.89 -27.63
C PHE A 12 -10.24 -2.82 -26.29
N PHE A 13 -8.97 -2.42 -26.34
CA PHE A 13 -8.23 -1.95 -25.18
C PHE A 13 -8.82 -0.59 -24.77
N CYS A 14 -9.89 -0.60 -23.98
CA CYS A 14 -10.31 0.57 -23.21
C CYS A 14 -9.27 0.79 -22.10
N ILE A 15 -8.14 1.40 -22.46
CA ILE A 15 -7.30 2.07 -21.48
C ILE A 15 -8.19 3.17 -20.88
N GLY A 16 -8.71 2.92 -19.68
CA GLY A 16 -9.43 3.93 -18.91
C GLY A 16 -8.46 5.06 -18.58
N PHE A 17 -8.33 6.04 -19.47
CA PHE A 17 -7.71 7.30 -19.12
C PHE A 17 -8.58 7.93 -18.03
N VAL A 18 -8.09 7.91 -16.79
CA VAL A 18 -8.65 8.75 -15.74
C VAL A 18 -8.39 10.19 -16.17
N HIS A 19 -9.38 10.81 -16.81
CA HIS A 19 -9.32 12.23 -17.11
C HIS A 19 -9.42 12.98 -15.79
N SER A 20 -8.32 13.61 -15.36
CA SER A 20 -8.41 14.68 -14.38
C SER A 20 -9.28 15.78 -14.97
N GLN A 21 -10.23 16.28 -14.18
CA GLN A 21 -11.01 17.44 -14.55
C GLN A 21 -10.39 18.68 -13.91
N ASP A 22 -10.63 19.83 -14.55
CA ASP A 22 -10.38 21.10 -13.91
C ASP A 22 -11.13 21.15 -12.58
N ILE A 23 -10.45 21.61 -11.54
CA ILE A 23 -11.02 21.62 -10.20
C ILE A 23 -12.22 22.58 -10.13
N LYS A 24 -13.35 22.06 -9.63
CA LYS A 24 -14.57 22.84 -9.47
C LYS A 24 -14.38 23.99 -8.48
N PRO A 25 -15.06 25.13 -8.64
CA PRO A 25 -14.93 26.27 -7.72
C PRO A 25 -15.19 25.92 -6.25
N GLU A 26 -16.16 25.04 -5.97
CA GLU A 26 -16.45 24.52 -4.63
C GLU A 26 -15.26 23.76 -4.01
N SER A 27 -14.63 22.87 -4.79
CA SER A 27 -13.45 22.10 -4.38
C SER A 27 -12.21 22.98 -4.15
N GLN A 28 -12.11 24.12 -4.84
CA GLN A 28 -11.01 25.09 -4.62
C GLN A 28 -11.00 25.63 -3.19
N VAL A 29 -12.15 25.71 -2.52
CA VAL A 29 -12.23 26.18 -1.12
C VAL A 29 -11.46 25.23 -0.21
N PHE A 30 -11.58 23.92 -0.41
CA PHE A 30 -10.87 22.91 0.39
C PHE A 30 -9.36 22.96 0.15
N VAL A 31 -8.94 23.06 -1.11
CA VAL A 31 -7.52 23.21 -1.47
C VAL A 31 -6.93 24.46 -0.85
N ASN A 32 -7.61 25.61 -0.98
CA ASN A 32 -7.14 26.88 -0.42
C ASN A 32 -7.05 26.85 1.11
N ARG A 33 -8.04 26.24 1.78
CA ARG A 33 -8.02 26.00 3.24
C ARG A 33 -6.81 25.16 3.63
N PHE A 34 -6.55 24.06 2.93
CA PHE A 34 -5.41 23.19 3.20
C PHE A 34 -4.08 23.92 3.03
N ILE A 35 -3.89 24.61 1.90
CA ILE A 35 -2.69 25.43 1.62
C ILE A 35 -2.49 26.50 2.71
N THR A 36 -3.56 27.18 3.11
CA THR A 36 -3.49 28.24 4.14
C THR A 36 -3.08 27.70 5.49
N ASN A 37 -3.63 26.55 5.90
CA ASN A 37 -3.27 25.91 7.16
C ASN A 37 -1.79 25.46 7.15
N VAL A 38 -1.31 24.90 6.04
CA VAL A 38 0.12 24.53 5.91
C VAL A 38 1.01 25.78 5.92
N LYS A 39 0.63 26.85 5.22
CA LYS A 39 1.36 28.12 5.15
C LYS A 39 1.49 28.81 6.51
N SER A 40 0.45 28.72 7.33
CA SER A 40 0.41 29.31 8.69
C SER A 40 0.91 28.37 9.78
N ASP A 41 1.39 27.18 9.40
CA ASP A 41 1.80 26.10 10.30
C ASP A 41 0.72 25.71 11.35
N ASN A 42 -0.56 25.86 10.97
CA ASN A 42 -1.71 25.56 11.82
C ASN A 42 -2.00 24.05 11.84
N LYS A 43 -1.09 23.31 12.49
CA LYS A 43 -1.15 21.85 12.61
C LYS A 43 -2.40 21.37 13.36
N GLU A 44 -2.92 22.15 14.31
CA GLU A 44 -4.14 21.84 15.06
C GLU A 44 -5.37 21.82 14.15
N ALA A 45 -5.47 22.79 13.24
CA ALA A 45 -6.53 22.81 12.23
C ALA A 45 -6.36 21.67 11.23
N LEU A 46 -5.13 21.42 10.73
CA LEU A 46 -4.88 20.28 9.83
C LEU A 46 -5.30 18.96 10.46
N ALA A 47 -4.89 18.72 11.72
CA ALA A 47 -5.18 17.49 12.44
C ALA A 47 -6.68 17.25 12.68
N ALA A 48 -7.52 18.29 12.60
CA ALA A 48 -8.98 18.15 12.68
C ALA A 48 -9.61 17.61 11.38
N PHE A 49 -8.90 17.70 10.26
CA PHE A 49 -9.35 17.27 8.93
C PHE A 49 -8.45 16.15 8.38
N VAL A 50 -7.92 15.27 9.23
CA VAL A 50 -7.20 14.07 8.78
C VAL A 50 -8.11 12.86 8.93
N SER A 51 -8.18 12.05 7.89
CA SER A 51 -8.84 10.75 7.92
C SER A 51 -7.89 9.74 8.55
N TYR A 52 -8.02 9.54 9.86
CA TYR A 52 -7.20 8.59 10.61
C TYR A 52 -7.65 7.13 10.41
N PRO A 53 -6.72 6.16 10.43
CA PRO A 53 -5.26 6.34 10.55
C PRO A 53 -4.62 6.87 9.27
N LEU A 54 -3.70 7.84 9.40
CA LEU A 54 -2.91 8.33 8.27
C LEU A 54 -1.78 7.34 7.98
N LYS A 55 -1.92 6.60 6.88
CA LYS A 55 -1.02 5.52 6.49
C LYS A 55 0.38 6.02 6.15
N ARG A 56 1.41 5.34 6.67
CA ARG A 56 2.83 5.55 6.31
C ARG A 56 3.38 4.38 5.49
N GLU A 57 4.62 4.46 5.01
CA GLU A 57 5.25 3.31 4.35
C GLU A 57 5.73 2.30 5.39
N TYR A 58 5.32 1.03 5.25
CA TYR A 58 5.80 -0.04 6.12
C TYR A 58 7.33 -0.18 6.02
N PRO A 59 8.07 -0.32 7.15
CA PRO A 59 7.58 -0.59 8.51
C PRO A 59 7.42 0.63 9.43
N ILE A 60 7.28 1.84 8.91
CA ILE A 60 6.94 2.99 9.75
C ILE A 60 5.50 2.81 10.27
N GLN A 61 5.30 3.02 11.57
CA GLN A 61 3.97 2.99 12.17
C GLN A 61 3.08 4.08 11.59
N ASP A 62 1.80 3.73 11.40
CA ASP A 62 0.78 4.67 11.00
C ASP A 62 0.59 5.74 12.07
N ILE A 63 0.00 6.86 11.68
CA ILE A 63 -0.42 7.90 12.63
C ILE A 63 -1.88 7.62 12.93
N GLU A 64 -2.17 7.08 14.12
CA GLU A 64 -3.48 6.51 14.44
C GLU A 64 -4.52 7.55 14.82
N ASN A 65 -4.09 8.73 15.25
CA ASN A 65 -4.99 9.74 15.80
C ASN A 65 -4.39 11.16 15.75
N LYS A 66 -5.22 12.11 16.16
CA LYS A 66 -4.89 13.54 16.24
C LYS A 66 -3.67 13.83 17.09
N GLU A 67 -3.53 13.18 18.25
CA GLU A 67 -2.41 13.45 19.17
C GLU A 67 -1.08 13.01 18.56
N GLU A 68 -1.04 11.81 17.97
CA GLU A 68 0.12 11.31 17.26
C GLU A 68 0.47 12.17 16.05
N PHE A 69 -0.52 12.65 15.31
CA PHE A 69 -0.29 13.54 14.19
C PHE A 69 0.41 14.82 14.63
N LEU A 70 -0.04 15.44 15.71
CA LEU A 70 0.57 16.67 16.22
C LEU A 70 2.01 16.45 16.69
N LYS A 71 2.31 15.28 17.27
CA LYS A 71 3.67 14.89 17.69
C LYS A 71 4.58 14.62 16.49
N ARG A 72 4.06 13.93 15.47
CA ARG A 72 4.82 13.45 14.30
C ARG A 72 4.68 14.36 13.08
N TYR A 73 4.03 15.52 13.22
CA TYR A 73 3.75 16.43 12.11
C TYR A 73 5.02 16.83 11.35
N SER A 74 6.10 17.16 12.06
CA SER A 74 7.38 17.51 11.44
C SER A 74 8.11 16.33 10.80
N GLU A 75 7.76 15.09 11.16
CA GLU A 75 8.28 13.89 10.50
C GLU A 75 7.69 13.75 9.10
N VAL A 76 6.45 14.19 8.88
CA VAL A 76 5.73 14.05 7.61
C VAL A 76 5.77 15.33 6.77
N PHE A 77 5.48 16.49 7.39
CA PHE A 77 5.43 17.80 6.75
C PHE A 77 6.76 18.54 6.92
N ASP A 78 7.78 18.04 6.26
CA ASP A 78 9.08 18.72 6.19
C ASP A 78 9.04 19.97 5.29
N THR A 79 10.15 20.71 5.27
CA THR A 79 10.25 21.95 4.48
C THR A 79 10.03 21.72 2.98
N VAL A 80 10.37 20.55 2.45
CA VAL A 80 10.21 20.25 1.02
C VAL A 80 8.72 20.08 0.69
N LEU A 81 8.01 19.24 1.43
CA LEU A 81 6.58 19.03 1.24
C LEU A 81 5.78 20.30 1.50
N LYS A 82 6.10 21.04 2.58
CA LYS A 82 5.45 22.33 2.88
C LYS A 82 5.61 23.30 1.72
N ASN A 83 6.81 23.41 1.13
CA ASN A 83 7.05 24.27 -0.01
C ASN A 83 6.29 23.84 -1.27
N GLU A 84 6.19 22.54 -1.54
CA GLU A 84 5.37 22.01 -2.64
C GLU A 84 3.92 22.44 -2.49
N ILE A 85 3.35 22.28 -1.29
CA ILE A 85 1.95 22.65 -1.00
C ILE A 85 1.76 24.17 -1.10
N ILE A 86 2.60 24.96 -0.42
CA ILE A 86 2.45 26.42 -0.33
C ILE A 86 2.60 27.11 -1.70
N LYS A 87 3.45 26.58 -2.57
CA LYS A 87 3.69 27.13 -3.91
C LYS A 87 2.76 26.57 -4.98
N SER A 88 1.92 25.58 -4.65
CA SER A 88 0.99 25.00 -5.59
C SER A 88 -0.10 26.00 -6.00
N ASP A 89 -0.43 26.01 -7.28
CA ASP A 89 -1.59 26.74 -7.82
C ASP A 89 -2.84 25.83 -7.70
N PRO A 90 -3.88 26.24 -6.95
CA PRO A 90 -5.10 25.46 -6.76
C PRO A 90 -5.80 25.01 -8.05
N LYS A 91 -5.59 25.69 -9.17
CA LYS A 91 -6.22 25.36 -10.46
C LYS A 91 -5.35 24.50 -11.37
N LYS A 92 -4.02 24.53 -11.19
CA LYS A 92 -3.08 23.88 -12.10
C LYS A 92 -2.42 22.65 -11.50
N ASN A 93 -2.08 22.72 -10.23
CA ASN A 93 -1.35 21.65 -9.54
C ASN A 93 -2.29 20.66 -8.87
N TRP A 94 -3.57 21.01 -8.71
CA TRP A 94 -4.55 20.15 -8.07
C TRP A 94 -5.55 19.65 -9.12
N SER A 95 -5.81 18.34 -9.09
CA SER A 95 -6.73 17.66 -10.01
C SER A 95 -7.93 17.12 -9.25
N ASP A 96 -9.13 17.29 -9.82
CA ASP A 96 -10.34 16.64 -9.32
C ASP A 96 -10.41 15.23 -9.93
N MET A 97 -10.35 14.22 -9.07
CA MET A 97 -10.38 12.80 -9.43
C MET A 97 -11.75 12.17 -9.17
N GLY A 98 -12.79 13.01 -9.09
CA GLY A 98 -14.18 12.62 -8.84
C GLY A 98 -14.36 12.09 -7.42
N TRP A 99 -15.00 10.92 -7.29
CA TRP A 99 -15.24 10.28 -5.99
C TRP A 99 -13.96 9.92 -5.23
N ARG A 100 -12.79 9.90 -5.88
CA ARG A 100 -11.49 9.69 -5.24
C ARG A 100 -10.96 10.93 -4.51
N GLY A 101 -11.48 12.11 -4.81
CA GLY A 101 -11.11 13.37 -4.17
C GLY A 101 -10.11 14.21 -4.98
N LEU A 102 -9.34 15.04 -4.27
CA LEU A 102 -8.48 16.08 -4.82
C LEU A 102 -7.02 15.66 -4.69
N MET A 103 -6.30 15.64 -5.80
CA MET A 103 -4.93 15.16 -5.89
C MET A 103 -3.96 16.30 -6.17
N LEU A 104 -2.92 16.47 -5.35
CA LEU A 104 -1.81 17.38 -5.62
C LEU A 104 -0.76 16.72 -6.52
N ASN A 105 -0.40 17.39 -7.62
CA ASN A 105 0.61 16.97 -8.59
C ASN A 105 0.41 15.50 -9.02
N GLN A 106 1.43 14.65 -8.86
CA GLN A 106 1.37 13.22 -9.16
C GLN A 106 0.95 12.40 -7.93
N GLY A 107 0.10 12.97 -7.07
CA GLY A 107 -0.43 12.33 -5.88
C GLY A 107 0.45 12.44 -4.65
N SER A 108 1.23 13.53 -4.49
CA SER A 108 2.00 13.77 -3.26
C SER A 108 1.08 13.91 -2.03
N ILE A 109 -0.08 14.53 -2.23
CA ILE A 109 -1.17 14.70 -1.26
C ILE A 109 -2.49 14.29 -1.89
N TRP A 110 -3.36 13.66 -1.10
CA TRP A 110 -4.76 13.43 -1.42
C TRP A 110 -5.67 14.01 -0.34
N LEU A 111 -6.69 14.75 -0.79
CA LEU A 111 -7.83 15.11 0.02
C LEU A 111 -9.05 14.34 -0.48
N ASP A 112 -10.00 13.99 0.39
CA ASP A 112 -11.31 13.52 -0.07
C ASP A 112 -12.18 14.68 -0.60
N ILE A 113 -13.42 14.35 -0.98
CA ILE A 113 -14.39 15.32 -1.53
C ILE A 113 -14.82 16.40 -0.53
N ASP A 114 -14.62 16.17 0.77
CA ASP A 114 -14.92 17.11 1.86
C ASP A 114 -13.67 17.88 2.33
N GLY A 115 -12.54 17.64 1.66
CA GLY A 115 -11.27 18.29 1.94
C GLY A 115 -10.53 17.73 3.15
N ASN A 116 -10.81 16.49 3.58
CA ASN A 116 -10.02 15.81 4.60
C ASN A 116 -8.78 15.16 3.99
N LEU A 117 -7.63 15.28 4.66
CA LEU A 117 -6.38 14.63 4.27
C LEU A 117 -6.50 13.12 4.41
N THR A 118 -6.44 12.40 3.29
CA THR A 118 -6.54 10.94 3.23
C THR A 118 -5.20 10.26 2.97
N ALA A 119 -4.28 10.92 2.27
CA ALA A 119 -2.94 10.38 2.04
C ALA A 119 -1.86 11.46 1.91
N VAL A 120 -0.67 11.12 2.40
CA VAL A 120 0.59 11.81 2.12
C VAL A 120 1.54 10.80 1.52
N ASN A 121 1.59 10.71 0.18
CA ASN A 121 2.46 9.74 -0.50
C ASN A 121 3.90 10.23 -0.60
N TYR A 122 4.13 11.53 -0.40
CA TYR A 122 5.46 12.06 -0.17
C TYR A 122 6.11 11.37 1.05
N GLN A 123 7.40 11.03 0.90
CA GLN A 123 8.25 10.49 1.96
C GLN A 123 9.32 11.51 2.31
N SER A 124 9.27 12.03 3.54
CA SER A 124 10.27 12.98 4.02
C SER A 124 11.65 12.33 4.16
N LYS A 125 12.69 13.16 4.25
CA LYS A 125 14.04 12.65 4.55
C LYS A 125 14.08 11.87 5.88
N PHE A 126 13.34 12.36 6.88
CA PHE A 126 13.23 11.69 8.18
C PHE A 126 12.64 10.29 8.03
N GLU A 127 11.54 10.16 7.29
CA GLU A 127 10.87 8.87 7.13
C GLU A 127 11.67 7.89 6.28
N ILE A 128 12.35 8.37 5.23
CA ILE A 128 13.29 7.55 4.46
C ILE A 128 14.38 6.96 5.37
N ASP A 129 14.94 7.76 6.28
CA ASP A 129 15.97 7.31 7.21
C ASP A 129 15.41 6.37 8.29
N LEU A 130 14.23 6.69 8.83
CA LEU A 130 13.53 5.87 9.81
C LEU A 130 13.19 4.49 9.22
N LYS A 131 12.65 4.45 8.00
CA LYS A 131 12.36 3.22 7.25
C LYS A 131 13.62 2.35 7.12
N LYS A 132 14.75 2.93 6.71
CA LYS A 132 16.04 2.21 6.61
C LYS A 132 16.47 1.64 7.96
N LYS A 133 16.37 2.42 9.03
CA LYS A 133 16.71 1.99 10.40
C LYS A 133 15.84 0.81 10.85
N LEU A 134 14.52 0.90 10.64
CA LEU A 134 13.58 -0.15 11.03
C LEU A 134 13.78 -1.44 10.20
N ILE A 135 14.03 -1.32 8.90
CA ILE A 135 14.38 -2.47 8.05
C ILE A 135 15.66 -3.14 8.54
N ALA A 136 16.69 -2.36 8.89
CA ALA A 136 17.93 -2.90 9.44
C ALA A 136 17.73 -3.58 10.80
N ALA A 137 16.80 -3.08 11.63
CA ALA A 137 16.42 -3.72 12.88
C ALA A 137 15.69 -5.05 12.63
N GLN A 138 14.68 -5.08 11.75
CA GLN A 138 13.97 -6.31 11.41
C GLN A 138 14.90 -7.42 10.90
N LYS A 139 15.92 -7.08 10.11
CA LYS A 139 16.92 -8.08 9.63
C LYS A 139 17.62 -8.82 10.77
N LYS A 140 17.77 -8.20 11.96
CA LYS A 140 18.39 -8.83 13.14
C LYS A 140 17.46 -9.80 13.86
N GLU A 141 16.15 -9.75 13.56
CA GLU A 141 15.11 -10.57 14.18
C GLU A 141 14.70 -11.76 13.29
N LEU A 142 15.52 -12.08 12.30
CA LEU A 142 15.29 -13.16 11.34
C LEU A 142 16.41 -14.19 11.39
N ASP A 143 16.09 -15.40 10.98
CA ASP A 143 17.10 -16.41 10.67
C ASP A 143 18.11 -15.85 9.64
N PRO A 144 19.43 -16.06 9.83
CA PRO A 144 20.45 -15.50 8.95
C PRO A 144 20.28 -15.86 7.48
N SER A 145 19.67 -17.01 7.15
CA SER A 145 19.45 -17.43 5.76
C SER A 145 18.43 -16.59 5.01
N ILE A 146 17.67 -15.73 5.70
CA ILE A 146 16.67 -14.84 5.10
C ILE A 146 16.83 -13.37 5.51
N ALA A 147 17.87 -13.02 6.28
CA ALA A 147 18.15 -11.67 6.77
C ALA A 147 18.61 -10.66 5.67
N PHE A 148 18.24 -10.92 4.42
CA PHE A 148 18.46 -10.07 3.26
C PHE A 148 17.14 -9.83 2.51
N PHE A 149 16.85 -8.57 2.23
CA PHE A 149 15.72 -8.09 1.44
C PHE A 149 15.87 -6.57 1.22
N GLN A 150 15.21 -6.03 0.19
CA GLN A 150 15.14 -4.60 -0.05
C GLN A 150 14.04 -3.97 0.81
N THR A 151 12.83 -4.50 0.71
CA THR A 151 11.66 -3.97 1.41
C THR A 151 10.86 -5.11 2.03
N PRO A 152 10.51 -5.05 3.31
CA PRO A 152 9.57 -6.00 3.88
C PRO A 152 8.16 -5.64 3.39
N ILE A 153 7.34 -6.61 3.01
CA ILE A 153 5.99 -6.34 2.48
C ILE A 153 4.95 -6.50 3.57
N CYS A 154 4.88 -7.68 4.18
CA CYS A 154 3.94 -7.96 5.26
C CYS A 154 4.36 -9.20 6.04
N ILE A 155 3.74 -9.36 7.21
CA ILE A 155 3.72 -10.63 7.95
C ILE A 155 2.26 -11.03 8.09
N LEU A 156 1.93 -12.23 7.66
CA LEU A 156 0.61 -12.83 7.76
C LEU A 156 0.64 -13.92 8.83
N GLU A 157 -0.41 -14.00 9.63
CA GLU A 157 -0.61 -15.10 10.57
C GLU A 157 -1.95 -15.78 10.30
N THR A 158 -1.89 -17.05 9.95
CA THR A 158 -3.05 -17.94 9.89
C THR A 158 -3.19 -18.71 11.21
N ALA A 159 -4.20 -19.58 11.32
CA ALA A 159 -4.31 -20.51 12.44
C ALA A 159 -3.11 -21.48 12.58
N LYS A 160 -2.31 -21.68 11.52
CA LYS A 160 -1.22 -22.68 11.49
C LYS A 160 0.14 -22.09 11.15
N PHE A 161 0.20 -20.96 10.45
CA PHE A 161 1.44 -20.45 9.87
C PHE A 161 1.67 -18.99 10.22
N ARG A 162 2.93 -18.65 10.49
CA ARG A 162 3.45 -17.29 10.32
C ARG A 162 4.13 -17.23 8.97
N ILE A 163 3.80 -16.24 8.17
CA ILE A 163 4.28 -16.06 6.80
C ILE A 163 4.85 -14.65 6.70
N ARG A 164 6.04 -14.51 6.14
CA ARG A 164 6.66 -13.23 5.83
C ARG A 164 6.82 -13.12 4.33
N ILE A 165 6.42 -11.98 3.78
CA ILE A 165 6.66 -11.62 2.39
C ILE A 165 7.67 -10.47 2.36
N ASP A 166 8.72 -10.63 1.57
CA ASP A 166 9.73 -9.60 1.35
C ASP A 166 9.88 -9.35 -0.16
N ASP A 167 10.12 -8.10 -0.55
CA ASP A 167 10.64 -7.74 -1.86
C ASP A 167 12.17 -7.76 -1.83
N LEU A 168 12.77 -8.61 -2.67
CA LEU A 168 14.21 -8.70 -2.84
C LEU A 168 14.74 -7.68 -3.87
N GLY A 169 13.84 -6.93 -4.51
CA GLY A 169 14.10 -5.95 -5.55
C GLY A 169 13.77 -6.47 -6.95
N LYS A 170 13.52 -5.53 -7.87
CA LYS A 170 13.18 -5.84 -9.28
C LYS A 170 11.96 -6.76 -9.42
N ASN A 171 10.93 -6.54 -8.61
CA ASN A 171 9.69 -7.33 -8.58
C ASN A 171 9.92 -8.82 -8.27
N ASN A 172 10.97 -9.14 -7.50
CA ASN A 172 11.26 -10.50 -7.06
C ASN A 172 10.85 -10.66 -5.60
N TYR A 173 9.68 -11.23 -5.36
CA TYR A 173 9.17 -11.44 -4.01
C TYR A 173 9.64 -12.78 -3.43
N ARG A 174 9.80 -12.83 -2.12
CA ARG A 174 10.10 -14.05 -1.35
C ARG A 174 9.01 -14.31 -0.33
N TYR A 175 8.54 -15.55 -0.30
CA TYR A 175 7.67 -16.09 0.74
C TYR A 175 8.54 -16.90 1.71
N VAL A 176 8.37 -16.65 3.00
CA VAL A 176 8.97 -17.46 4.05
C VAL A 176 7.90 -17.83 5.05
N SER A 177 7.83 -19.10 5.45
CA SER A 177 6.87 -19.51 6.47
C SER A 177 7.45 -20.37 7.56
N TRP A 178 6.81 -20.27 8.72
CA TRP A 178 7.03 -21.10 9.88
C TRP A 178 5.68 -21.59 10.41
N SER A 179 5.71 -22.71 11.12
CA SER A 179 4.63 -23.10 12.03
C SER A 179 4.37 -21.95 13.01
N ILE A 180 3.11 -21.67 13.34
CA ILE A 180 2.72 -20.44 14.09
C ILE A 180 3.48 -20.24 15.41
N ASN A 181 3.87 -21.32 16.07
CA ASN A 181 4.61 -21.31 17.35
C ASN A 181 6.11 -21.07 17.22
N LYS A 182 6.68 -21.11 16.00
CA LYS A 182 8.11 -20.86 15.75
C LYS A 182 8.38 -19.38 15.58
N LYS A 183 9.52 -18.92 16.12
CA LYS A 183 10.01 -17.55 15.95
C LYS A 183 10.66 -17.36 14.58
N MET A 184 10.61 -16.15 14.04
CA MET A 184 11.24 -15.85 12.74
C MET A 184 12.78 -15.90 12.77
N THR A 185 13.38 -15.90 13.97
CA THR A 185 14.82 -16.13 14.19
C THR A 185 15.22 -17.59 14.03
N GLU A 186 14.27 -18.52 14.04
CA GLU A 186 14.51 -19.94 13.83
C GLU A 186 14.49 -20.28 12.33
N LYS A 187 15.13 -21.39 11.97
CA LYS A 187 15.15 -21.88 10.58
C LYS A 187 13.73 -21.97 10.00
N PRO A 188 13.46 -21.34 8.84
CA PRO A 188 12.16 -21.43 8.20
C PRO A 188 11.75 -22.85 7.82
N ASP A 189 10.44 -23.12 7.86
CA ASP A 189 9.87 -24.39 7.41
C ASP A 189 9.79 -24.44 5.88
N LEU A 190 9.57 -23.29 5.22
CA LEU A 190 9.53 -23.16 3.78
C LEU A 190 10.02 -21.78 3.34
N ILE A 191 10.82 -21.77 2.27
CA ILE A 191 11.25 -20.55 1.58
C ILE A 191 10.94 -20.72 0.09
N LEU A 192 10.21 -19.76 -0.50
CA LEU A 192 9.93 -19.70 -1.94
C LEU A 192 10.40 -18.36 -2.49
N TYR A 193 11.05 -18.39 -3.65
CA TYR A 193 11.58 -17.22 -4.34
C TYR A 193 10.86 -17.02 -5.67
N GLY A 194 11.04 -15.85 -6.29
CA GLY A 194 10.48 -15.58 -7.62
C GLY A 194 8.95 -15.43 -7.59
N GLY A 195 8.41 -14.91 -6.49
CA GLY A 195 6.99 -14.61 -6.40
C GLY A 195 6.61 -13.42 -7.28
N ASN A 196 5.36 -13.41 -7.74
CA ASN A 196 4.79 -12.33 -8.55
C ASN A 196 3.69 -11.59 -7.77
N LEU A 197 3.59 -10.28 -7.98
CA LEU A 197 2.47 -9.47 -7.53
C LEU A 197 1.39 -9.44 -8.62
N VAL A 198 0.17 -9.79 -8.27
CA VAL A 198 -1.01 -9.72 -9.14
C VAL A 198 -1.97 -8.70 -8.53
N LEU A 199 -2.30 -7.65 -9.29
CA LEU A 199 -3.20 -6.59 -8.85
C LEU A 199 -4.63 -6.90 -9.30
N GLU A 200 -5.61 -6.67 -8.42
CA GLU A 200 -7.02 -6.90 -8.70
C GLU A 200 -7.77 -5.56 -8.83
N GLY A 201 -7.88 -5.09 -10.08
CA GLY A 201 -8.57 -3.84 -10.39
C GLY A 201 -7.93 -2.63 -9.72
N SER A 202 -8.76 -1.63 -9.35
CA SER A 202 -8.30 -0.36 -8.76
C SER A 202 -8.63 -0.19 -7.27
N GLY A 203 -9.24 -1.21 -6.66
CA GLY A 203 -9.67 -1.21 -5.26
C GLY A 203 -8.57 -1.46 -4.24
N GLY A 204 -7.37 -1.82 -4.70
CA GLY A 204 -6.23 -2.13 -3.83
C GLY A 204 -6.14 -3.59 -3.40
N ASN A 205 -7.11 -4.43 -3.75
CA ASN A 205 -6.95 -5.88 -3.64
C ASN A 205 -5.80 -6.34 -4.53
N HIS A 206 -5.00 -7.25 -4.01
CA HIS A 206 -3.86 -7.83 -4.71
C HIS A 206 -3.42 -9.13 -4.05
N GLN A 207 -2.61 -9.89 -4.75
CA GLN A 207 -2.05 -11.13 -4.21
C GLN A 207 -0.60 -11.35 -4.61
N TYR A 208 0.12 -12.08 -3.77
CA TYR A 208 1.45 -12.57 -4.05
C TYR A 208 1.40 -14.06 -4.33
N GLU A 209 1.86 -14.47 -5.52
CA GLU A 209 1.84 -15.86 -5.96
C GLU A 209 3.25 -16.43 -6.04
N PHE A 210 3.44 -17.62 -5.46
CA PHE A 210 4.71 -18.35 -5.47
C PHE A 210 4.48 -19.77 -5.97
N LYS A 211 5.38 -20.26 -6.83
CA LYS A 211 5.28 -21.61 -7.42
C LYS A 211 6.36 -22.53 -6.87
N LYS A 212 5.98 -23.75 -6.52
CA LYS A 212 6.92 -24.83 -6.17
C LYS A 212 6.38 -26.15 -6.70
N ASP A 213 7.08 -26.72 -7.67
CA ASP A 213 6.65 -27.92 -8.38
C ASP A 213 5.23 -27.76 -8.95
N LYS A 214 4.30 -28.61 -8.53
CA LYS A 214 2.87 -28.58 -8.91
C LYS A 214 1.99 -27.69 -8.03
N PHE A 215 2.59 -26.97 -7.07
CA PHE A 215 1.86 -26.17 -6.10
C PHE A 215 1.99 -24.66 -6.37
N VAL A 216 0.89 -23.94 -6.14
CA VAL A 216 0.84 -22.48 -6.14
C VAL A 216 0.43 -22.02 -4.75
N TYR A 217 1.20 -21.11 -4.17
CA TYR A 217 0.95 -20.48 -2.88
C TYR A 217 0.53 -19.04 -3.16
N GLU A 218 -0.72 -18.73 -2.86
CA GLU A 218 -1.33 -17.43 -3.07
C GLU A 218 -1.56 -16.78 -1.72
N CYS A 219 -0.97 -15.60 -1.51
CA CYS A 219 -1.22 -14.76 -0.35
C CYS A 219 -2.00 -13.52 -0.80
N ALA A 220 -3.32 -13.58 -0.67
CA ALA A 220 -4.21 -12.48 -1.03
C ALA A 220 -4.30 -11.45 0.11
N ILE A 221 -4.26 -10.18 -0.27
CA ILE A 221 -4.49 -9.00 0.58
C ILE A 221 -5.83 -8.39 0.17
N ILE A 222 -6.77 -8.38 1.10
CA ILE A 222 -8.16 -8.01 0.86
C ILE A 222 -8.38 -6.64 1.49
N VAL A 223 -8.40 -5.61 0.64
CA VAL A 223 -8.64 -4.20 1.02
C VAL A 223 -10.13 -3.88 0.91
N LEU A 224 -10.76 -4.33 -0.18
CA LEU A 224 -12.20 -4.27 -0.41
C LEU A 224 -12.75 -5.69 -0.39
N GLY A 225 -13.47 -6.01 0.68
CA GLY A 225 -14.16 -7.28 0.87
C GLY A 225 -15.56 -7.07 1.45
N GLU A 226 -16.32 -8.16 1.53
CA GLU A 226 -17.56 -8.19 2.31
C GLU A 226 -17.26 -7.92 3.79
N LYS A 227 -18.28 -7.52 4.55
CA LYS A 227 -18.15 -7.09 5.96
C LYS A 227 -17.34 -8.05 6.85
N ASP A 228 -17.46 -9.35 6.62
CA ASP A 228 -16.81 -10.40 7.41
C ASP A 228 -15.58 -11.01 6.70
N SER A 229 -15.10 -10.38 5.63
CA SER A 229 -13.89 -10.83 4.93
C SER A 229 -12.66 -10.64 5.81
N PRO A 230 -11.74 -11.62 5.85
CA PRO A 230 -10.47 -11.43 6.53
C PRO A 230 -9.62 -10.40 5.76
N PRO A 231 -8.66 -9.74 6.43
CA PRO A 231 -7.78 -8.79 5.75
C PRO A 231 -6.78 -9.47 4.80
N ALA A 232 -6.54 -10.76 4.97
CA ALA A 232 -5.70 -11.56 4.09
C ALA A 232 -6.10 -13.04 4.09
N ARG A 233 -5.63 -13.79 3.10
CA ARG A 233 -5.85 -15.24 2.99
C ARG A 233 -4.64 -15.93 2.37
N LEU A 234 -4.28 -17.09 2.92
CA LEU A 234 -3.38 -18.04 2.26
C LEU A 234 -4.23 -19.10 1.56
N THR A 235 -4.04 -19.26 0.27
CA THR A 235 -4.59 -20.38 -0.49
C THR A 235 -3.45 -21.16 -1.14
N ILE A 236 -3.49 -22.50 -1.04
CA ILE A 236 -2.54 -23.38 -1.72
C ILE A 236 -3.31 -24.24 -2.70
N TYR A 237 -2.85 -24.22 -3.95
CA TYR A 237 -3.40 -24.99 -5.05
C TYR A 237 -2.45 -26.11 -5.44
N GLN A 238 -2.99 -27.24 -5.89
CA GLN A 238 -2.27 -28.29 -6.62
C GLN A 238 -2.95 -28.47 -7.98
N GLY A 239 -2.35 -27.91 -9.04
CA GLY A 239 -3.09 -27.66 -10.28
C GLY A 239 -4.25 -26.70 -10.03
N GLU A 240 -5.46 -27.05 -10.46
CA GLU A 240 -6.68 -26.23 -10.23
C GLU A 240 -7.36 -26.50 -8.87
N LYS A 241 -6.90 -27.51 -8.13
CA LYS A 241 -7.53 -27.93 -6.87
C LYS A 241 -6.97 -27.13 -5.69
N VAL A 242 -7.85 -26.46 -4.94
CA VAL A 242 -7.51 -25.92 -3.61
C VAL A 242 -7.28 -27.07 -2.64
N ILE A 243 -6.08 -27.12 -2.04
CA ILE A 243 -5.72 -28.11 -1.02
C ILE A 243 -5.62 -27.53 0.38
N LEU A 244 -5.47 -26.20 0.48
CA LEU A 244 -5.53 -25.46 1.73
C LEU A 244 -6.10 -24.07 1.44
N SER A 245 -7.00 -23.60 2.30
CA SER A 245 -7.37 -22.19 2.37
C SER A 245 -7.49 -21.79 3.83
N GLN A 246 -6.83 -20.71 4.22
CA GLN A 246 -6.82 -20.19 5.58
C GLN A 246 -6.87 -18.69 5.59
N ASP A 247 -7.84 -18.15 6.32
CA ASP A 247 -7.88 -16.74 6.64
C ASP A 247 -6.63 -16.36 7.45
N ALA A 248 -6.14 -15.16 7.18
CA ALA A 248 -4.94 -14.61 7.79
C ALA A 248 -5.23 -13.20 8.31
N LYS A 249 -4.65 -12.89 9.46
CA LYS A 249 -4.48 -11.50 9.88
C LYS A 249 -3.17 -10.97 9.31
N ILE A 250 -3.14 -9.69 8.97
CA ILE A 250 -1.91 -8.96 8.71
C ILE A 250 -1.39 -8.49 10.08
N VAL A 251 -0.19 -8.90 10.46
CA VAL A 251 0.40 -8.49 11.74
C VAL A 251 0.56 -6.97 11.71
N PRO A 252 0.00 -6.23 12.70
CA PRO A 252 0.10 -4.79 12.77
C PRO A 252 1.54 -4.27 12.79
N ARG A 253 1.67 -2.99 12.42
CA ARG A 253 2.94 -2.28 12.26
C ARG A 253 3.60 -1.92 13.59
#